data_AF-A0A661Z9K7-F1
#
_entry.id   AF-A0A661Z9K7-F1
#
_cell.length_a   1.000
_cell.length_b   1.000
_cell.length_c   1.000
_cell.angle_alpha   90.00
_cell.angle_beta   90.00
_cell.angle_gamma   90.00
#
_symmetry.space_group_name_H-M   'P 1'
#
loop_
_entity.id
_entity.type
_entity.pdbx_description
1 polymer ?
#
loop_
_entity_poly.entity_id
_entity_poly.type
_entity_poly.pdbx_seq_one_letter_code
_entity_poly.pdbx_strand_id
1 'polypeptide(L)'
;MEEFLNKEKNIYAINWVLLGLSLIWFIASFFMDTATDNGTFVQRSGAILVLFGVITEYSLFQIDTTEKNNSVNIGNKPSETKRKMPKVYHTLKAFAHIYIVVGTFVWGYIDLLI
;
A
#
# COMPACT_ATOMS: atom_id res chain seq x y z
N MET A 1 -6.96 -20.62 15.27
CA MET A 1 -5.81 -20.44 14.33
C MET A 1 -6.32 -20.15 12.91
N GLU A 2 -7.33 -20.87 12.41
CA GLU A 2 -7.92 -20.63 11.09
C GLU A 2 -8.57 -19.24 10.91
N GLU A 3 -9.23 -18.72 11.94
CA GLU A 3 -9.86 -17.38 11.90
C GLU A 3 -8.84 -16.24 11.71
N PHE A 4 -7.66 -16.36 12.33
CA PHE A 4 -6.55 -15.40 12.16
C PHE A 4 -5.97 -15.45 10.75
N LEU A 5 -5.81 -16.64 10.18
CA LEU A 5 -5.31 -16.83 8.80
C LEU A 5 -6.28 -16.24 7.76
N ASN A 6 -7.59 -16.39 7.99
CA ASN A 6 -8.61 -15.86 7.08
C ASN A 6 -8.66 -14.31 7.13
N LYS A 7 -8.45 -13.74 8.33
CA LYS A 7 -8.35 -12.28 8.51
C LYS A 7 -7.11 -11.70 7.81
N GLU A 8 -5.94 -12.34 7.95
CA GLU A 8 -4.71 -11.95 7.24
C GLU A 8 -4.89 -11.99 5.72
N LYS A 9 -5.48 -13.07 5.19
CA LYS A 9 -5.76 -13.24 3.76
C LYS A 9 -6.65 -12.13 3.22
N ASN A 10 -7.72 -11.77 3.94
CA ASN A 10 -8.60 -10.68 3.54
C ASN A 10 -7.88 -9.33 3.54
N ILE A 11 -7.02 -9.06 4.51
CA ILE A 11 -6.23 -7.81 4.53
C ILE A 11 -5.31 -7.72 3.30
N TYR A 12 -4.62 -8.81 2.95
CA TYR A 12 -3.79 -8.82 1.74
C TYR A 12 -4.61 -8.63 0.46
N ALA A 13 -5.79 -9.25 0.36
CA ALA A 13 -6.68 -9.08 -0.78
C ALA A 13 -7.21 -7.64 -0.91
N ILE A 14 -7.62 -7.03 0.22
CA ILE A 14 -8.09 -5.64 0.27
C ILE A 14 -6.96 -4.69 -0.16
N ASN A 15 -5.74 -4.88 0.33
CA ASN A 15 -4.58 -4.06 -0.05
C ASN A 15 -4.26 -4.18 -1.56
N TRP A 16 -4.38 -5.38 -2.13
CA TRP A 16 -4.23 -5.56 -3.59
C TRP A 16 -5.31 -4.83 -4.38
N VAL A 17 -6.57 -4.90 -3.93
CA VAL A 17 -7.68 -4.19 -4.57
C VAL A 17 -7.50 -2.68 -4.46
N LEU A 18 -7.06 -2.17 -3.30
CA LEU A 18 -6.79 -0.74 -3.09
C LEU A 18 -5.69 -0.23 -4.03
N LEU A 19 -4.55 -0.93 -4.09
CA LEU A 19 -3.46 -0.56 -5.00
C LEU A 19 -3.92 -0.62 -6.46
N GLY A 20 -4.59 -1.71 -6.87
CA GLY A 20 -5.11 -1.87 -8.23
C GLY A 20 -6.11 -0.78 -8.61
N LEU A 21 -7.04 -0.44 -7.72
CA LEU A 21 -8.04 0.61 -7.94
C LEU A 21 -7.36 1.98 -8.11
N SER A 22 -6.38 2.29 -7.27
CA SER A 22 -5.64 3.55 -7.36
C SER A 22 -4.82 3.66 -8.65
N LEU A 23 -4.23 2.56 -9.12
CA LEU A 23 -3.52 2.51 -10.40
C LEU A 23 -4.47 2.75 -11.57
N ILE A 24 -5.64 2.09 -11.58
CA ILE A 24 -6.66 2.27 -12.62
C ILE A 24 -7.11 3.73 -12.67
N TRP A 25 -7.34 4.35 -11.49
CA TRP A 25 -7.71 5.76 -11.41
C TRP A 25 -6.62 6.69 -11.94
N PHE A 26 -5.36 6.42 -11.61
CA PHE A 26 -4.21 7.18 -12.12
C PHE A 26 -4.10 7.09 -13.64
N ILE A 27 -4.20 5.88 -14.21
CA ILE A 27 -4.16 5.67 -15.66
C ILE A 27 -5.32 6.40 -16.34
N ALA A 28 -6.54 6.29 -15.80
CA ALA A 28 -7.70 7.00 -16.34
C ALA A 28 -7.51 8.52 -16.31
N SER A 29 -6.94 9.05 -15.22
CA SER A 29 -6.63 10.48 -15.07
C SER A 29 -5.58 10.93 -16.09
N PHE A 30 -4.56 10.11 -16.35
CA PHE A 30 -3.54 10.38 -17.37
C PHE A 30 -4.13 10.48 -18.78
N PHE A 31 -5.02 9.57 -19.17
CA PHE A 31 -5.70 9.66 -20.47
C PHE A 31 -6.62 10.88 -20.58
N MET A 32 -7.35 11.24 -19.52
CA MET A 32 -8.19 12.45 -19.55
C MET A 32 -7.36 13.73 -19.68
N ASP A 33 -6.21 13.77 -19.02
CA ASP A 33 -5.33 14.94 -19.04
C ASP A 33 -4.71 15.17 -20.42
N THR A 34 -4.31 14.11 -21.12
CA THR A 34 -3.89 14.21 -22.53
C THR A 34 -4.97 14.75 -23.47
N ALA A 35 -6.24 14.71 -23.06
CA ALA A 35 -7.35 15.26 -23.83
C ALA A 35 -7.75 16.69 -23.40
N THR A 36 -7.33 17.17 -22.21
CA THR A 36 -7.73 18.46 -21.65
C THR A 36 -6.59 19.45 -21.43
N ASP A 37 -5.32 19.04 -21.65
CA ASP A 37 -4.10 19.87 -21.68
C ASP A 37 -3.86 20.72 -20.41
N ASN A 38 -4.45 20.33 -19.27
CA ASN A 38 -4.46 21.14 -18.07
C ASN A 38 -3.55 20.63 -16.94
N GLY A 39 -2.96 19.42 -17.01
CA GLY A 39 -2.05 18.86 -15.99
C GLY A 39 -2.69 18.51 -14.63
N THR A 40 -3.76 19.21 -14.27
CA THR A 40 -4.36 19.26 -12.93
C THR A 40 -4.99 17.94 -12.49
N PHE A 41 -5.53 17.14 -13.42
CA PHE A 41 -6.13 15.85 -13.09
C PHE A 41 -5.06 14.80 -12.74
N VAL A 42 -3.96 14.78 -13.50
CA VAL A 42 -2.81 13.92 -13.22
C VAL A 42 -2.19 14.29 -11.88
N GLN A 43 -1.97 15.58 -11.62
CA GLN A 43 -1.43 16.07 -10.34
C GLN A 43 -2.28 15.59 -9.15
N ARG A 44 -3.61 15.72 -9.22
CA ARG A 44 -4.53 15.29 -8.15
C ARG A 44 -4.56 13.77 -7.97
N SER A 45 -4.47 13.02 -9.07
CA SER A 45 -4.39 11.56 -8.99
C SER A 45 -3.08 11.05 -8.35
N GLY A 46 -2.00 11.83 -8.42
CA GLY A 46 -0.76 11.58 -7.67
C GLY A 46 -0.99 11.53 -6.16
N ALA A 47 -1.77 12.46 -5.59
CA ALA A 47 -2.12 12.44 -4.17
C ALA A 47 -2.93 11.20 -3.78
N ILE A 48 -3.79 10.71 -4.67
CA ILE A 48 -4.57 9.49 -4.47
C ILE A 48 -3.65 8.25 -4.40
N LEU A 49 -2.66 8.15 -5.29
CA LEU A 49 -1.64 7.09 -5.23
C LEU A 49 -0.89 7.09 -3.90
N VAL A 50 -0.48 8.26 -3.40
CA VAL A 50 0.18 8.40 -2.10
C VAL A 50 -0.73 7.91 -0.98
N LEU A 51 -1.98 8.36 -0.96
CA LEU A 51 -2.95 8.00 0.08
C LEU A 51 -3.13 6.49 0.17
N PHE A 52 -3.36 5.81 -0.97
CA PHE A 52 -3.56 4.36 -0.99
C PHE A 52 -2.26 3.58 -0.68
N GLY A 53 -1.09 4.11 -1.05
CA GLY A 53 0.20 3.58 -0.63
C GLY A 53 0.37 3.62 0.89
N VAL A 54 0.09 4.77 1.53
CA VAL A 54 0.18 4.94 2.98
C VAL A 54 -0.82 4.05 3.72
N ILE A 55 -2.07 3.94 3.24
CA ILE A 55 -3.08 3.04 3.83
C ILE A 55 -2.60 1.59 3.78
N THR A 56 -2.04 1.16 2.65
CA THR A 56 -1.52 -0.20 2.49
C THR A 56 -0.34 -0.45 3.43
N GLU A 57 0.58 0.51 3.54
CA GLU A 57 1.72 0.43 4.45
C GLU A 57 1.29 0.36 5.93
N TYR A 58 0.32 1.20 6.32
CA TYR A 58 -0.25 1.17 7.66
C TYR A 58 -0.95 -0.15 7.97
N SER A 59 -1.71 -0.70 7.01
CA SER A 59 -2.36 -2.00 7.13
C SER A 59 -1.36 -3.13 7.35
N LEU A 60 -0.25 -3.14 6.58
CA LEU A 60 0.83 -4.11 6.75
C LEU A 60 1.57 -3.95 8.08
N PHE A 61 1.75 -2.71 8.55
CA PHE A 61 2.37 -2.42 9.84
C PHE A 61 1.54 -2.94 11.03
N GLN A 62 0.22 -2.88 10.95
CA GLN A 62 -0.67 -3.46 11.97
C GLN A 62 -0.53 -4.98 12.08
N ILE A 63 -0.34 -5.68 10.96
CA ILE A 63 -0.09 -7.13 10.96
C ILE A 63 1.22 -7.44 11.69
N ASP A 64 2.32 -6.74 11.34
CA ASP A 64 3.64 -6.92 11.99
C ASP A 64 3.58 -6.67 13.50
N THR A 65 2.87 -5.62 13.92
CA THR A 65 2.71 -5.27 15.34
C THR A 65 1.87 -6.30 16.10
N THR A 66 0.80 -6.82 15.48
CA THR A 66 -0.07 -7.84 16.08
C THR A 66 0.68 -9.16 16.26
N GLU A 67 1.50 -9.56 15.29
CA GLU A 67 2.35 -10.76 15.42
C GLU A 67 3.38 -10.62 16.55
N LYS A 68 4.07 -9.48 16.64
CA LYS A 68 5.03 -9.21 17.72
C LYS A 68 4.37 -9.26 19.09
N ASN A 69 3.23 -8.61 19.27
CA ASN A 69 2.54 -8.58 20.57
C ASN A 69 1.98 -9.95 20.98
N ASN A 70 1.50 -10.77 20.03
CA ASN A 70 1.05 -12.13 20.34
C ASN A 70 2.22 -13.07 20.69
N SER A 71 3.39 -12.89 20.06
CA SER A 71 4.59 -13.67 20.40
C SER A 71 5.12 -13.39 21.81
N VAL A 72 4.85 -12.20 22.37
CA VAL A 72 5.26 -11.80 23.72
C VAL A 72 4.30 -12.34 24.80
N ASN A 73 3.02 -12.57 24.47
CA ASN A 73 2.01 -13.03 25.44
C ASN A 73 1.89 -14.56 25.59
N ILE A 74 2.44 -15.35 24.65
CA ILE A 74 2.43 -16.82 24.73
C ILE A 74 3.63 -17.30 25.57
N GLY A 75 3.53 -17.07 26.87
CA GLY A 75 4.47 -17.58 27.86
C GLY A 75 5.79 -16.78 27.94
N ASN A 76 6.26 -16.56 29.17
CA ASN A 76 7.50 -15.87 29.58
C ASN A 76 8.82 -16.47 29.02
N LYS A 77 8.83 -16.99 27.79
CA LYS A 77 10.04 -17.37 27.08
C LYS A 77 10.03 -16.61 25.75
N PRO A 78 11.12 -15.90 25.39
CA PRO A 78 11.27 -15.31 24.08
C PRO A 78 11.36 -16.45 23.06
N SER A 79 10.20 -16.92 22.60
CA SER A 79 10.12 -17.80 21.45
C SER A 79 10.46 -16.93 20.24
N GLU A 80 11.76 -16.89 19.89
CA GLU A 80 12.31 -16.34 18.66
C GLU A 80 11.85 -17.12 17.40
N THR A 81 10.69 -17.75 17.44
CA THR A 81 10.07 -18.33 16.25
C THR A 81 9.48 -17.17 15.43
N LYS A 82 10.36 -16.34 14.84
CA LYS A 82 10.01 -15.39 13.79
C LYS A 82 9.26 -16.18 12.73
N ARG A 83 7.92 -16.09 12.74
CA ARG A 83 7.11 -16.60 11.65
C ARG A 83 7.66 -15.94 10.39
N LYS A 84 8.15 -16.74 9.43
CA LYS A 84 8.61 -16.20 8.15
C LYS A 84 7.42 -15.50 7.52
N MET A 85 7.44 -14.17 7.50
CA MET A 85 6.42 -13.40 6.81
C MET A 85 6.31 -13.90 5.37
N PRO A 86 5.08 -14.08 4.87
CA PRO A 86 4.87 -14.57 3.52
C PRO A 86 5.52 -13.61 2.51
N LYS A 87 6.09 -14.12 1.43
CA LYS A 87 6.73 -13.29 0.37
C LYS A 87 5.82 -12.17 -0.12
N VAL A 88 4.51 -12.41 -0.13
CA VAL A 88 3.44 -11.46 -0.48
C VAL A 88 3.51 -10.18 0.37
N TYR A 89 3.86 -10.27 1.65
CA TYR A 89 4.03 -9.11 2.54
C TYR A 89 5.14 -8.18 2.02
N HIS A 90 6.31 -8.73 1.69
CA HIS A 90 7.45 -7.96 1.20
C HIS A 90 7.15 -7.32 -0.15
N THR A 91 6.45 -8.04 -1.03
CA THR A 91 6.01 -7.52 -2.32
C THR A 91 5.03 -6.35 -2.15
N LEU A 92 3.97 -6.51 -1.35
CA LEU A 92 3.01 -5.44 -1.09
C LEU A 92 3.65 -4.22 -0.44
N LYS A 93 4.58 -4.43 0.50
CA LYS A 93 5.33 -3.34 1.14
C LYS A 93 6.18 -2.56 0.13
N ALA A 94 6.86 -3.27 -0.78
CA ALA A 94 7.63 -2.63 -1.83
C ALA A 94 6.74 -1.81 -2.77
N PHE A 95 5.60 -2.36 -3.19
CA PHE A 95 4.64 -1.63 -4.02
C PHE A 95 4.06 -0.40 -3.31
N ALA A 96 3.70 -0.51 -2.03
CA ALA A 96 3.20 0.62 -1.25
C ALA A 96 4.21 1.78 -1.23
N HIS A 97 5.49 1.48 -0.98
CA HIS A 97 6.56 2.50 -1.04
C HIS A 97 6.73 3.09 -2.44
N ILE A 98 6.71 2.27 -3.49
CA ILE A 98 6.77 2.76 -4.87
C ILE A 98 5.62 3.74 -5.15
N TYR A 99 4.40 3.42 -4.71
CA TYR A 99 3.22 4.26 -4.91
C TYR A 99 3.35 5.60 -4.17
N ILE A 100 3.89 5.57 -2.95
CA ILE A 100 4.16 6.79 -2.19
C ILE A 100 5.18 7.66 -2.93
N VAL A 101 6.32 7.10 -3.32
CA VAL A 101 7.38 7.86 -4.00
C VAL A 101 6.90 8.41 -5.33
N VAL A 102 6.35 7.55 -6.20
CA VAL A 102 5.84 7.95 -7.52
C VAL A 102 4.69 8.93 -7.40
N GLY A 103 3.74 8.67 -6.49
CA GLY A 103 2.61 9.56 -6.25
C GLY A 103 3.05 10.94 -5.76
N THR A 104 4.07 11.02 -4.89
CA THR A 104 4.64 12.30 -4.45
C THR A 104 5.33 13.03 -5.59
N PHE A 105 6.05 12.33 -6.46
CA PHE A 105 6.65 12.93 -7.66
C PHE A 105 5.58 13.49 -8.61
N VAL A 106 4.55 12.70 -8.93
CA VAL A 106 3.43 13.13 -9.77
C VAL A 106 2.71 14.32 -9.13
N TRP A 107 2.43 14.26 -7.83
CA TRP A 107 1.68 15.32 -7.17
C TRP A 107 2.47 16.63 -7.05
N GLY A 108 3.78 16.55 -6.75
CA GLY A 108 4.62 17.72 -6.50
C GLY A 108 5.34 18.29 -7.71
N TYR A 109 5.59 17.48 -8.74
CA TYR A 109 6.53 17.84 -9.82
C TYR A 109 5.97 17.66 -11.24
N ILE A 110 4.73 17.18 -11.43
CA ILE A 110 4.16 17.05 -12.78
C ILE A 110 4.00 18.42 -13.47
N ASP A 111 3.71 19.48 -12.71
CA ASP A 111 3.62 20.86 -13.19
C ASP A 111 4.96 21.40 -13.74
N LEU A 112 6.08 20.74 -13.47
CA LEU A 112 7.39 21.09 -14.00
C LEU A 112 7.75 20.33 -15.29
N LEU A 113 7.00 19.27 -15.62
CA LEU A 113 7.25 18.41 -16.78
C LEU A 113 6.32 18.72 -17.96
N ILE A 114 5.16 19.33 -17.70
CA ILE A 114 4.18 19.84 -18.68
C ILE A 114 4.40 21.34 -18.84
#